data_AF-A0A966YTI3-F1
#
_entry.id   AF-A0A966YTI3-F1
#
_cell.length_a   1.000
_cell.length_b   1.000
_cell.length_c   1.000
_cell.angle_alpha   90.00
_cell.angle_beta   90.00
_cell.angle_gamma   90.00
#
_symmetry.space_group_name_H-M   'P 1'
#
loop_
_entity.id
_entity.type
_entity.pdbx_description
1 polymer ?
#
loop_
_entity_poly.entity_id
_entity_poly.type
_entity_poly.pdbx_seq_one_letter_code
_entity_poly.pdbx_strand_id
1 'polypeptide(L)'
;LVPQFADHSATRMYKALVWGHPTALHGVIDAPIGRSRRDPLKMAVVADGRDSRTEYEVVARYVSPVDCALLECSLETGRTHQIRVHLSSIGHPLIGDPWYGQRRPTLGMERPFLHAARLEFDHPNGEGRVAFSSQLAADLQQMLSGLEPIDVESLGD
;
A
#
# COMPACT_ATOMS: atom_id res chain seq x y z
N LEU A 1 -21.48 8.64 3.40
CA LEU A 1 -20.09 8.24 3.12
C LEU A 1 -19.04 9.09 3.85
N VAL A 2 -19.05 10.43 3.78
CA VAL A 2 -18.06 11.27 4.51
C VAL A 2 -17.95 10.93 6.01
N PRO A 3 -19.06 10.75 6.78
CA PRO A 3 -18.98 10.35 8.18
C PRO A 3 -18.28 9.00 8.38
N GLN A 4 -18.55 8.04 7.50
CA GLN A 4 -18.00 6.69 7.55
C GLN A 4 -16.49 6.63 7.23
N PHE A 5 -15.96 7.64 6.55
CA PHE A 5 -14.52 7.82 6.39
C PHE A 5 -13.89 8.49 7.61
N ALA A 6 -14.64 9.31 8.34
CA ALA A 6 -14.15 10.02 9.53
C ALA A 6 -14.14 9.12 10.78
N ASP A 7 -15.10 8.19 10.90
CA ASP A 7 -15.18 7.21 11.99
C ASP A 7 -14.49 5.87 11.69
N HIS A 8 -13.84 5.77 10.51
CA HIS A 8 -13.11 4.60 10.02
C HIS A 8 -13.97 3.33 9.81
N SER A 9 -15.30 3.46 9.74
CA SER A 9 -16.21 2.32 9.49
C SER A 9 -16.17 1.79 8.05
N ALA A 10 -15.71 2.61 7.09
CA ALA A 10 -15.51 2.18 5.72
C ALA A 10 -14.20 1.40 5.53
N THR A 11 -14.30 0.19 4.97
CA THR A 11 -13.14 -0.64 4.61
C THR A 11 -12.55 -0.16 3.30
N ARG A 12 -11.23 0.06 3.26
CA ARG A 12 -10.48 0.37 2.03
C ARG A 12 -9.27 -0.54 1.95
N MET A 13 -9.25 -1.43 0.96
CA MET A 13 -8.16 -2.36 0.72
C MET A 13 -7.45 -2.08 -0.58
N TYR A 14 -6.13 -2.18 -0.55
CA TYR A 14 -5.24 -1.93 -1.67
C TYR A 14 -4.30 -3.12 -1.90
N LYS A 15 -3.93 -3.38 -3.15
CA LYS A 15 -2.81 -4.25 -3.50
C LYS A 15 -1.59 -3.38 -3.79
N ALA A 16 -0.45 -3.73 -3.21
CA ALA A 16 0.79 -2.96 -3.29
C ALA A 16 1.97 -3.90 -3.55
N LEU A 17 2.73 -3.68 -4.63
CA LEU A 17 3.99 -4.42 -4.86
C LEU A 17 5.14 -3.57 -4.32
N VAL A 18 5.88 -4.11 -3.35
CA VAL A 18 6.96 -3.40 -2.65
C VAL A 18 8.32 -4.02 -2.92
N TRP A 19 9.36 -3.21 -2.79
CA TRP A 19 10.74 -3.68 -2.79
C TRP A 19 11.08 -4.44 -1.50
N GLY A 20 11.84 -5.53 -1.66
CA GLY A 20 12.24 -6.42 -0.57
C GLY A 20 11.07 -7.20 0.02
N HIS A 21 11.34 -7.90 1.12
CA HIS A 21 10.35 -8.67 1.85
C HIS A 21 10.19 -8.10 3.26
N PRO A 22 9.00 -7.60 3.63
CA PRO A 22 8.72 -7.32 5.04
C PRO A 22 8.94 -8.58 5.87
N THR A 23 9.71 -8.45 6.97
CA THR A 23 10.02 -9.57 7.85
C THR A 23 8.76 -10.16 8.47
N ALA A 24 7.88 -9.30 8.98
CA ALA A 24 6.58 -9.70 9.49
C ALA A 24 5.59 -9.89 8.33
N LEU A 25 4.92 -11.06 8.30
CA LEU A 25 3.86 -11.36 7.33
C LEU A 25 2.64 -10.47 7.50
N HIS A 26 2.44 -9.95 8.71
CA HIS A 26 1.40 -8.98 9.03
C HIS A 26 2.03 -7.85 9.84
N GLY A 27 1.63 -6.61 9.58
CA GLY A 27 2.15 -5.47 10.31
C GLY A 27 1.24 -4.25 10.29
N VAL A 28 1.42 -3.40 11.29
CA VAL A 28 0.72 -2.13 11.42
C VAL A 28 1.75 -1.01 11.43
N ILE A 29 1.54 -0.03 10.56
CA ILE A 29 2.32 1.20 10.50
C ILE A 29 1.43 2.32 11.02
N ASP A 30 1.64 2.68 12.28
CA ASP A 30 0.97 3.76 12.98
C ASP A 30 1.97 4.91 13.17
N ALA A 31 1.95 5.84 12.21
CA ALA A 31 2.94 6.91 12.15
C ALA A 31 2.31 8.17 11.54
N PRO A 32 2.38 9.33 12.20
CA PRO A 32 1.75 10.55 11.70
C PRO A 32 2.39 11.03 10.39
N ILE A 33 1.55 11.43 9.43
CA ILE A 33 1.98 11.95 8.12
C ILE A 33 1.71 13.45 8.01
N GLY A 34 2.72 14.17 7.54
CA GLY A 34 2.64 15.60 7.25
C GLY A 34 3.47 15.97 6.02
N ARG A 35 3.53 17.27 5.73
CA ARG A 35 4.34 17.80 4.62
C ARG A 35 5.82 17.57 4.94
N SER A 36 6.60 17.12 3.95
CA SER A 36 8.05 16.96 4.13
C SER A 36 8.72 18.33 4.33
N ARG A 37 9.58 18.44 5.34
CA ARG A 37 10.40 19.63 5.61
C ARG A 37 11.54 19.82 4.60
N ARG A 38 11.95 18.74 3.93
CA ARG A 38 13.06 18.75 2.95
C ARG A 38 12.60 18.98 1.51
N ASP A 39 11.40 18.50 1.18
CA ASP A 39 10.82 18.58 -0.16
C ASP A 39 9.32 18.90 -0.04
N PRO A 40 8.92 20.16 -0.25
CA PRO A 40 7.54 20.59 -0.11
C PRO A 40 6.54 19.92 -1.06
N LEU A 41 6.99 19.17 -2.09
CA LEU A 41 6.10 18.41 -2.96
C LEU A 41 5.75 17.03 -2.38
N LYS A 42 6.49 16.58 -1.36
CA LYS A 42 6.34 15.26 -0.75
C LYS A 42 5.67 15.31 0.61
N MET A 43 5.12 14.16 0.98
CA MET A 43 4.67 13.86 2.34
C MET A 43 5.77 13.06 3.05
N ALA A 44 5.78 13.08 4.38
CA ALA A 44 6.73 12.32 5.17
C ALA A 44 6.10 11.92 6.51
N VAL A 45 6.64 10.87 7.12
CA VAL A 45 6.40 10.62 8.54
C VAL A 45 7.06 11.75 9.34
N VAL A 46 6.25 12.51 10.08
CA VAL A 46 6.70 13.65 10.88
C VAL A 46 5.89 13.70 12.17
N ALA A 47 6.56 13.94 13.30
CA ALA A 47 5.95 13.86 14.63
C ALA A 47 4.77 14.84 14.83
N ASP A 48 4.79 15.98 14.13
CA ASP A 48 3.73 17.00 14.10
C ASP A 48 2.72 16.79 12.95
N GLY A 49 2.72 15.60 12.36
CA GLY A 49 1.82 15.21 11.28
C GLY A 49 0.41 14.88 11.77
N ARG A 50 -0.44 14.46 10.84
CA ARG A 50 -1.79 13.96 11.16
C ARG A 50 -1.74 12.45 11.37
N ASP A 51 -2.47 11.97 12.36
CA ASP A 51 -2.61 10.55 12.66
C ASP A 51 -2.96 9.76 11.40
N SER A 52 -2.18 8.68 11.20
CA SER A 52 -2.25 7.82 10.04
C SER A 52 -1.94 6.40 10.42
N ARG A 53 -2.82 5.47 10.06
CA ARG A 53 -2.65 4.04 10.34
C ARG A 53 -2.91 3.20 9.08
N THR A 54 -1.92 2.41 8.71
CA THR A 54 -1.96 1.46 7.60
C THR A 54 -1.61 0.08 8.14
N GLU A 55 -2.50 -0.87 7.95
CA GLU A 55 -2.23 -2.28 8.21
C GLU A 55 -1.87 -2.97 6.89
N TYR A 56 -0.97 -3.94 6.94
CA TYR A 56 -0.61 -4.72 5.76
C TYR A 56 -0.48 -6.21 6.06
N GLU A 57 -0.69 -7.03 5.04
CA GLU A 57 -0.45 -8.46 5.01
C GLU A 57 0.35 -8.83 3.76
N VAL A 58 1.35 -9.71 3.90
CA VAL A 58 2.17 -10.24 2.81
C VAL A 58 1.40 -11.38 2.15
N VAL A 59 0.98 -11.16 0.90
CA VAL A 59 0.20 -12.11 0.11
C VAL A 59 1.10 -13.04 -0.69
N ALA A 60 2.22 -12.52 -1.20
CA ALA A 60 3.20 -13.27 -1.94
C ALA A 60 4.58 -12.63 -1.83
N ARG A 61 5.63 -13.44 -1.94
CA ARG A 61 7.02 -13.01 -2.06
C ARG A 61 7.58 -13.47 -3.39
N TYR A 62 8.54 -12.74 -3.91
CA TYR A 62 9.23 -13.00 -5.17
C TYR A 62 10.72 -12.71 -4.99
N VAL A 63 11.59 -13.56 -5.55
CA VAL A 63 13.06 -13.41 -5.48
C VAL A 63 13.71 -13.17 -6.84
N SER A 64 12.96 -13.39 -7.92
CA SER A 64 13.42 -13.22 -9.30
C SER A 64 12.40 -12.37 -10.08
N PRO A 65 12.85 -11.38 -10.87
CA PRO A 65 14.24 -10.96 -11.08
C PRO A 65 14.82 -10.11 -9.94
N VAL A 66 13.99 -9.73 -8.96
CA VAL A 66 14.37 -8.95 -7.79
C VAL A 66 13.57 -9.37 -6.57
N ASP A 67 14.11 -9.11 -5.38
CA ASP A 67 13.37 -9.28 -4.14
C ASP A 67 12.23 -8.26 -4.05
N CYS A 68 11.00 -8.75 -4.07
CA CYS A 68 9.79 -7.96 -3.87
C CYS A 68 8.67 -8.78 -3.23
N ALA A 69 7.67 -8.08 -2.69
CA ALA A 69 6.51 -8.69 -2.07
C ALA A 69 5.22 -8.01 -2.50
N LEU A 70 4.18 -8.81 -2.75
CA LEU A 70 2.82 -8.31 -2.94
C LEU A 70 2.14 -8.23 -1.57
N LEU A 71 1.67 -7.04 -1.23
CA LEU A 71 0.95 -6.77 0.01
C LEU A 71 -0.52 -6.49 -0.27
N GLU A 72 -1.37 -6.90 0.67
CA GLU A 72 -2.65 -6.26 0.92
C GLU A 72 -2.49 -5.18 1.98
N CYS A 73 -3.04 -3.99 1.73
CA CYS A 73 -2.99 -2.88 2.66
C CYS A 73 -4.41 -2.43 3.00
N SER A 74 -4.71 -2.33 4.29
CA SER A 74 -5.95 -1.80 4.83
C SER A 74 -5.72 -0.39 5.40
N LEU A 75 -6.63 0.54 5.10
CA LEU A 75 -6.56 1.92 5.54
C LEU A 75 -7.66 2.28 6.53
N GLU A 76 -7.27 2.64 7.75
CA GLU A 76 -8.17 3.30 8.71
C GLU A 76 -8.29 4.80 8.43
N THR A 77 -7.19 5.42 8.03
CA THR A 77 -7.13 6.84 7.65
C THR A 77 -6.81 7.00 6.17
N GLY A 78 -7.14 8.17 5.60
CA GLY A 78 -6.93 8.46 4.17
C GLY A 78 -6.01 9.66 3.90
N ARG A 79 -4.79 9.68 4.45
CA ARG A 79 -3.87 10.81 4.19
C ARG A 79 -3.24 10.75 2.80
N THR A 80 -2.90 11.92 2.27
CA THR A 80 -2.23 12.04 0.97
C THR A 80 -0.96 11.18 0.95
N HIS A 81 -0.86 10.30 -0.05
CA HIS A 81 0.27 9.37 -0.21
C HIS A 81 0.50 8.39 0.96
N GLN A 82 -0.49 8.15 1.82
CA GLN A 82 -0.30 7.40 3.06
C GLN A 82 0.42 6.05 2.88
N ILE A 83 -0.11 5.16 2.03
CA ILE A 83 0.53 3.86 1.75
C ILE A 83 1.96 4.03 1.23
N ARG A 84 2.15 4.96 0.28
CA ARG A 84 3.45 5.23 -0.35
C ARG A 84 4.50 5.67 0.67
N VAL A 85 4.11 6.57 1.58
CA VAL A 85 4.99 7.12 2.64
C VAL A 85 5.27 6.07 3.70
N HIS A 86 4.24 5.39 4.22
CA HIS A 86 4.39 4.39 5.27
C HIS A 86 5.29 3.24 4.82
N LEU A 87 5.00 2.63 3.67
CA LEU A 87 5.79 1.50 3.17
C LEU A 87 7.24 1.93 2.87
N SER A 88 7.46 3.13 2.33
CA SER A 88 8.81 3.68 2.17
C SER A 88 9.52 3.93 3.51
N SER A 89 8.81 4.38 4.54
CA SER A 89 9.39 4.66 5.87
C SER A 89 9.88 3.41 6.61
N ILE A 90 9.29 2.25 6.31
CA ILE A 90 9.75 0.95 6.83
C ILE A 90 10.74 0.24 5.89
N GLY A 91 11.24 0.92 4.86
CA GLY A 91 12.26 0.38 3.95
C GLY A 91 11.72 -0.42 2.76
N HIS A 92 10.40 -0.50 2.59
CA HIS A 92 9.73 -1.28 1.54
C HIS A 92 8.93 -0.38 0.59
N PRO A 93 9.57 0.56 -0.14
CA PRO A 93 8.85 1.44 -1.04
C PRO A 93 8.16 0.66 -2.17
N LEU A 94 7.09 1.23 -2.73
CA LEU A 94 6.39 0.64 -3.86
C LEU A 94 7.28 0.57 -5.11
N ILE A 95 7.15 -0.50 -5.88
CA ILE A 95 7.73 -0.61 -7.22
C ILE A 95 7.09 0.45 -8.13
N GLY A 96 7.90 1.11 -8.96
CA GLY A 96 7.42 2.16 -9.88
C GLY A 96 7.12 3.51 -9.22
N ASP A 97 7.41 3.71 -7.93
CA ASP A 97 7.14 4.98 -7.25
C ASP A 97 8.23 6.04 -7.55
N PRO A 98 7.93 7.12 -8.29
CA PRO A 98 8.93 8.11 -8.68
C PRO A 98 9.36 9.02 -7.51
N TRP A 99 8.56 9.10 -6.44
CA TRP A 99 8.79 10.05 -5.35
C TRP A 99 9.39 9.40 -4.11
N TYR A 100 8.93 8.19 -3.79
CA TYR A 100 9.29 7.45 -2.58
C TYR A 100 10.08 6.17 -2.87
N GLY A 101 10.39 5.87 -4.14
CA GLY A 101 11.12 4.67 -4.59
C GLY A 101 12.61 4.61 -4.24
N GLN A 102 13.15 5.57 -3.47
CA GLN A 102 14.53 5.54 -2.95
C GLN A 102 15.63 5.28 -4.00
N ARG A 103 15.49 5.86 -5.22
CA ARG A 103 16.41 5.67 -6.36
C ARG A 103 16.50 4.24 -6.91
N ARG A 104 15.55 3.36 -6.54
CA ARG A 104 15.44 2.02 -7.12
C ARG A 104 14.93 2.10 -8.56
N PRO A 105 15.28 1.15 -9.43
CA PRO A 105 14.75 1.10 -10.80
C PRO A 105 13.22 0.97 -10.77
N THR A 106 12.54 1.41 -11.83
CA THR A 106 11.08 1.31 -11.90
C THR A 106 10.59 -0.06 -12.38
N LEU A 107 11.49 -0.91 -12.90
CA LEU A 107 11.17 -2.20 -13.53
C LEU A 107 10.18 -2.06 -14.69
N GLY A 108 10.28 -0.97 -15.45
CA GLY A 108 9.36 -0.70 -16.57
C GLY A 108 8.02 -0.11 -16.16
N MET A 109 7.76 0.08 -14.86
CA MET A 109 6.55 0.74 -14.38
C MET A 109 6.62 2.26 -14.55
N GLU A 110 5.54 2.86 -15.02
CA GLU A 110 5.41 4.32 -15.16
C GLU A 110 4.71 4.98 -13.95
N ARG A 111 4.19 4.16 -13.04
CA ARG A 111 3.45 4.60 -11.84
C ARG A 111 3.72 3.65 -10.68
N PRO A 112 3.45 4.08 -9.42
CA PRO A 112 3.51 3.19 -8.28
C PRO A 112 2.58 1.99 -8.50
N PHE A 113 3.07 0.78 -8.23
CA PHE A 113 2.25 -0.42 -8.16
C PHE A 113 1.37 -0.34 -6.90
N LEU A 114 0.25 0.37 -7.02
CA LEU A 114 -0.73 0.55 -5.98
C LEU A 114 -2.12 0.56 -6.60
N HIS A 115 -2.96 -0.37 -6.18
CA HIS A 115 -4.29 -0.59 -6.75
C HIS A 115 -5.35 -0.59 -5.66
N ALA A 116 -6.41 0.22 -5.81
CA ALA A 116 -7.56 0.20 -4.91
C ALA A 116 -8.45 -1.03 -5.24
N ALA A 117 -8.22 -2.13 -4.53
CA ALA A 117 -8.82 -3.41 -4.83
C ALA A 117 -10.27 -3.52 -4.34
N ARG A 118 -10.57 -2.94 -3.17
CA ARG A 118 -11.88 -3.06 -2.54
C ARG A 118 -12.25 -1.85 -1.70
N LEU A 119 -13.52 -1.46 -1.78
CA LEU A 119 -14.14 -0.43 -0.97
C LEU A 119 -15.45 -0.98 -0.41
N GLU A 120 -15.64 -0.88 0.90
CA GLU A 120 -16.88 -1.27 1.58
C GLU A 120 -17.35 -0.18 2.52
N PHE A 121 -18.65 0.03 2.56
CA PHE A 121 -19.27 1.04 3.41
C PHE A 121 -20.78 0.78 3.54
N ASP A 122 -21.43 1.41 4.51
CA ASP A 122 -22.88 1.37 4.65
C ASP A 122 -23.53 2.28 3.59
N HIS A 123 -24.46 1.72 2.83
CA HIS A 123 -25.16 2.44 1.78
C HIS A 123 -25.79 3.72 2.35
N PRO A 124 -25.58 4.90 1.74
CA PRO A 124 -26.01 6.18 2.31
C PRO A 124 -27.52 6.28 2.53
N ASN A 125 -28.31 5.44 1.86
CA ASN A 125 -29.77 5.38 2.00
C ASN A 125 -30.26 4.33 3.02
N GLY A 126 -29.36 3.66 3.75
CA GLY A 126 -29.73 2.64 4.75
C GLY A 126 -30.01 1.25 4.19
N GLU A 127 -29.59 0.96 2.96
CA GLU A 127 -29.81 -0.33 2.28
C GLU A 127 -28.82 -1.44 2.73
N GLY A 128 -28.22 -1.28 3.91
CA GLY A 128 -27.19 -2.17 4.44
C GLY A 128 -25.78 -1.88 3.91
N ARG A 129 -24.85 -2.79 4.21
CA ARG A 129 -23.43 -2.67 3.82
C ARG A 129 -23.23 -3.09 2.36
N VAL A 130 -22.56 -2.25 1.58
CA VAL A 130 -22.23 -2.50 0.17
C VAL A 130 -20.73 -2.65 -0.01
N ALA A 131 -20.32 -3.46 -1.00
CA ALA A 131 -18.93 -3.71 -1.33
C ALA A 131 -18.70 -3.60 -2.84
N PHE A 132 -17.65 -2.88 -3.21
CA PHE A 132 -17.19 -2.72 -4.58
C PHE A 132 -15.78 -3.28 -4.68
N SER A 133 -15.51 -4.03 -5.75
CA SER A 133 -14.17 -4.53 -6.06
C SER A 133 -13.78 -4.16 -7.47
N SER A 134 -12.48 -3.97 -7.69
CA SER A 134 -11.95 -3.74 -9.03
C SER A 134 -10.78 -4.66 -9.31
N GLN A 135 -10.74 -5.23 -10.51
CA GLN A 135 -9.60 -5.99 -10.97
C GLN A 135 -8.38 -5.08 -11.09
N LEU A 136 -7.19 -5.65 -10.91
CA LEU A 136 -5.94 -4.95 -11.17
C LEU A 136 -5.97 -4.31 -12.56
N ALA A 137 -5.39 -3.13 -12.71
CA ALA A 137 -5.21 -2.54 -14.03
C ALA A 137 -4.24 -3.40 -14.89
N ALA A 138 -4.38 -3.35 -16.21
CA ALA A 138 -3.68 -4.23 -17.14
C ALA A 138 -2.14 -4.19 -17.01
N ASP A 139 -1.58 -3.00 -16.80
CA ASP A 139 -0.15 -2.78 -16.56
C ASP A 139 0.34 -3.50 -15.28
N LEU A 140 -0.45 -3.42 -14.20
CA LEU A 140 -0.16 -4.09 -12.93
C LEU A 140 -0.29 -5.61 -13.04
N GLN A 141 -1.32 -6.08 -13.76
CA GLN A 141 -1.48 -7.51 -14.05
C GLN A 141 -0.28 -8.04 -14.82
N GLN A 142 0.13 -7.36 -15.89
CA GLN A 142 1.26 -7.75 -16.72
C GLN A 142 2.56 -7.86 -15.92
N MET A 143 2.82 -6.90 -15.03
CA MET A 143 3.98 -6.94 -14.15
C MET A 143 3.93 -8.16 -13.21
N LEU A 144 2.79 -8.45 -12.56
CA LEU A 144 2.68 -9.61 -11.68
C LEU A 144 2.78 -10.95 -12.42
N SER A 145 2.22 -11.05 -13.63
CA SER A 145 2.31 -12.27 -14.43
C SER A 145 3.74 -12.63 -14.84
N GLY A 146 4.66 -11.67 -14.81
CA GLY A 146 6.09 -11.91 -15.03
C GLY A 146 6.88 -12.35 -13.79
N LEU A 147 6.21 -12.52 -12.64
CA LEU A 147 6.85 -12.91 -11.39
C LEU A 147 6.36 -14.28 -10.93
N GLU A 148 7.27 -15.11 -10.44
CA GLU A 148 6.95 -16.42 -9.86
C GLU A 148 6.93 -16.33 -8.33
N PRO A 149 5.77 -16.57 -7.69
CA PRO A 149 5.66 -16.50 -6.24
C PRO A 149 6.41 -17.65 -5.58
N ILE A 150 7.01 -17.37 -4.44
CA ILE A 150 7.54 -18.37 -3.51
C ILE A 150 6.64 -18.48 -2.28
N ASP A 151 6.67 -19.62 -1.61
CA ASP A 151 5.88 -19.86 -0.41
C ASP A 151 6.21 -18.80 0.66
N VAL A 152 5.19 -18.12 1.17
CA VAL A 152 5.36 -17.06 2.18
C VAL A 152 6.03 -17.56 3.47
N GLU A 153 5.93 -18.85 3.76
CA GLU A 153 6.58 -19.53 4.89
C GLU A 153 8.05 -19.93 4.63
N SER A 154 8.49 -19.99 3.37
CA SER A 154 9.79 -20.57 2.99
C SER A 154 11.03 -19.70 3.24
N LEU A 155 10.85 -18.46 3.69
CA LEU A 155 11.95 -17.50 3.95
C LEU A 155 12.13 -17.16 5.44
N GLY A 156 11.60 -18.00 6.34
CA GLY A 156 11.85 -17.90 7.76
C GLY A 156 13.03 -18.77 8.19
N ASP A 157 14.25 -18.25 8.06
CA ASP A 157 15.45 -18.71 8.78
C ASP A 157 16.32 -17.49 9.18
#